data_AF-A0A8T0C1J1-F1
#
_entry.id   AF-A0A8T0C1J1-F1
#
_cell.length_a   1.000
_cell.length_b   1.000
_cell.length_c   1.000
_cell.angle_alpha   90.00
_cell.angle_beta   90.00
_cell.angle_gamma   90.00
#
_symmetry.space_group_name_H-M   'P 1'
#
loop_
_entity.id
_entity.type
_entity.pdbx_description
1 polymer ?
#
loop_
_entity_poly.entity_id
_entity_poly.type
_entity_poly.pdbx_seq_one_letter_code
_entity_poly.pdbx_strand_id
1 'polypeptide(L)'
;MHIRPAKLGDLDTLSQICMEAFNTALAATLSSEGCDTFRAVASPAALATRLAKDNLILVAEIAEQPVGMIELKAGRHIAMLFVSPSAQHKGIGKALVAAALKLTTEPGITVSASLPSVGAYHSYGFTQTGEIAESGGLVYQPMEVRLAETH
;
A
#
# COMPACT_ATOMS: atom_id res chain seq x y z
N MET A 1 -18.75 -1.91 1.34
CA MET A 1 -17.37 -1.47 1.07
C MET A 1 -17.30 -1.13 -0.41
N HIS A 2 -16.76 0.04 -0.74
CA HIS A 2 -16.63 0.53 -2.11
C HIS A 2 -15.17 0.88 -2.38
N ILE A 3 -14.66 0.61 -3.58
CA ILE A 3 -13.29 0.97 -3.98
C ILE A 3 -13.37 1.93 -5.15
N ARG A 4 -12.72 3.09 -5.03
CA ARG A 4 -12.71 4.13 -6.05
C ARG A 4 -11.33 4.77 -6.18
N PRO A 5 -11.03 5.46 -7.30
CA PRO A 5 -9.87 6.33 -7.39
C PRO A 5 -9.88 7.41 -6.30
N ALA A 6 -8.69 7.73 -5.78
CA ALA A 6 -8.49 8.83 -4.86
C ALA A 6 -8.74 10.19 -5.54
N LYS A 7 -9.22 11.15 -4.77
CA LYS A 7 -9.41 12.55 -5.15
C LYS A 7 -8.54 13.43 -4.26
N LEU A 8 -8.32 14.68 -4.67
CA LEU A 8 -7.54 15.65 -3.88
C LEU A 8 -8.11 15.87 -2.47
N GLY A 9 -9.44 15.78 -2.31
CA GLY A 9 -10.10 15.89 -1.01
C GLY A 9 -9.87 14.71 -0.06
N ASP A 10 -9.35 13.57 -0.54
CA ASP A 10 -9.08 12.40 0.31
C ASP A 10 -7.70 12.45 0.96
N LEU A 11 -6.78 13.27 0.44
CA LEU A 11 -5.35 13.15 0.71
C LEU A 11 -4.98 13.33 2.18
N ASP A 12 -5.65 14.24 2.89
CA ASP A 12 -5.44 14.44 4.33
C ASP A 12 -5.84 13.19 5.12
N THR A 13 -7.02 12.64 4.85
CA THR A 13 -7.51 11.41 5.49
C THR A 13 -6.62 10.21 5.15
N LEU A 14 -6.18 10.09 3.90
CA LEU A 14 -5.27 9.03 3.47
C LEU A 14 -3.91 9.12 4.16
N SER A 15 -3.36 10.33 4.29
CA SER A 15 -2.12 10.57 5.04
C SER A 15 -2.28 10.16 6.51
N GLN A 16 -3.38 10.53 7.15
CA GLN A 16 -3.68 10.12 8.53
C GLN A 16 -3.75 8.61 8.68
N ILE A 17 -4.48 7.91 7.81
CA ILE A 17 -4.57 6.43 7.82
C ILE A 17 -3.19 5.79 7.66
N CYS A 18 -2.36 6.30 6.75
CA CYS A 18 -1.00 5.80 6.55
C CYS A 18 -0.16 5.97 7.82
N MET A 19 -0.19 7.16 8.42
CA MET A 19 0.57 7.46 9.64
C MET A 19 0.09 6.64 10.83
N GLU A 20 -1.22 6.48 11.02
CA GLU A 20 -1.78 5.65 12.10
C GLU A 20 -1.39 4.18 11.96
N ALA A 21 -1.55 3.61 10.75
CA ALA A 21 -1.20 2.23 10.48
C ALA A 21 0.32 1.99 10.64
N PHE A 22 1.15 2.92 10.15
CA PHE A 22 2.59 2.86 10.30
C PHE A 22 3.03 2.99 11.76
N ASN A 23 2.49 3.95 12.51
CA ASN A 23 2.82 4.14 13.92
C ASN A 23 2.48 2.91 14.76
N THR A 24 1.36 2.26 14.45
CA THR A 24 0.92 1.06 15.17
C THR A 24 1.79 -0.15 14.85
N ALA A 25 2.19 -0.33 13.60
CA ALA A 25 2.84 -1.56 13.14
C ALA A 25 4.37 -1.50 13.07
N LEU A 26 4.96 -0.31 12.86
CA LEU A 26 6.36 -0.17 12.43
C LEU A 26 7.16 0.88 13.20
N ALA A 27 6.56 1.95 13.71
CA ALA A 27 7.33 3.06 14.30
C ALA A 27 8.22 2.64 15.48
N ALA A 28 7.81 1.65 16.28
CA ALA A 28 8.64 1.14 17.39
C ALA A 28 9.84 0.29 16.92
N THR A 29 9.83 -0.18 15.67
CA THR A 29 10.84 -1.08 15.10
C THR A 29 11.81 -0.39 14.16
N LEU A 30 11.57 0.87 13.81
CA LEU A 30 12.34 1.62 12.84
C LEU A 30 13.16 2.73 13.51
N SER A 31 14.22 3.16 12.84
CA SER A 31 15.01 4.32 13.26
C SER A 31 14.21 5.62 13.08
N SER A 32 14.72 6.72 13.65
CA SER A 32 14.17 8.06 13.41
C SER A 32 14.19 8.41 11.92
N GLU A 33 15.25 8.03 11.20
CA GLU A 33 15.37 8.23 9.76
C GLU A 33 14.27 7.48 8.97
N GLY A 34 13.97 6.23 9.33
CA GLY A 34 12.88 5.48 8.71
C GLY A 34 11.52 6.11 8.96
N CYS A 35 11.29 6.62 10.18
CA CYS A 35 10.07 7.34 10.51
C CYS A 35 9.92 8.65 9.73
N ASP A 36 10.99 9.43 9.60
CA ASP A 36 10.98 10.69 8.86
C ASP A 36 10.82 10.47 7.35
N THR A 37 11.49 9.46 6.81
CA THR A 37 11.34 9.02 5.42
C THR A 37 9.89 8.64 5.13
N PHE A 38 9.29 7.80 5.99
CA PHE A 38 7.90 7.40 5.81
C PHE A 38 6.95 8.59 5.93
N ARG A 39 7.16 9.49 6.89
CA ARG A 39 6.33 10.70 7.07
C ARG A 39 6.35 11.61 5.84
N ALA A 40 7.52 11.80 5.24
CA ALA A 40 7.66 12.60 4.02
C ALA A 40 6.89 11.96 2.86
N VAL A 41 7.03 10.64 2.70
CA VAL A 41 6.30 9.86 1.69
C VAL A 41 4.79 9.93 1.94
N ALA A 42 4.30 9.63 3.14
CA ALA A 42 2.89 9.60 3.46
C ALA A 42 2.22 10.99 3.56
N SER A 43 2.94 12.09 3.32
CA SER A 43 2.38 13.44 3.40
C SER A 43 1.32 13.72 2.30
N PRO A 44 0.31 14.56 2.57
CA PRO A 44 -0.70 14.90 1.56
C PRO A 44 -0.08 15.49 0.28
N ALA A 45 0.98 16.30 0.41
CA ALA A 45 1.70 16.86 -0.73
C ALA A 45 2.39 15.80 -1.60
N ALA A 46 3.01 14.79 -0.98
CA ALA A 46 3.63 13.68 -1.69
C ALA A 46 2.57 12.76 -2.35
N LEU A 47 1.43 12.55 -1.70
CA LEU A 47 0.31 11.84 -2.29
C LEU A 47 -0.30 12.62 -3.47
N ALA A 48 -0.48 13.94 -3.35
CA ALA A 48 -0.95 14.81 -4.43
C ALA A 48 -0.02 14.75 -5.65
N THR A 49 1.29 14.83 -5.41
CA THR A 49 2.31 14.74 -6.47
C THR A 49 2.24 13.41 -7.21
N ARG A 50 1.95 12.32 -6.50
CA ARG A 50 1.81 10.99 -7.09
C ARG A 50 0.51 10.81 -7.84
N LEU A 51 -0.59 11.34 -7.29
CA LEU A 51 -1.89 11.36 -7.95
C LEU A 51 -1.87 12.15 -9.27
N ALA A 52 -1.03 13.20 -9.35
CA ALA A 52 -0.83 13.99 -10.57
C ALA A 52 0.09 13.31 -11.61
N LYS A 53 0.78 12.23 -11.23
CA LYS A 53 1.63 11.41 -12.13
C LYS A 53 0.85 10.17 -12.57
N ASP A 54 1.48 9.30 -13.36
CA ASP A 54 0.94 7.99 -13.78
C ASP A 54 0.83 6.94 -12.64
N ASN A 55 0.66 7.36 -11.38
CA ASN A 55 0.41 6.44 -10.28
C ASN A 55 -1.10 6.35 -10.03
N LEU A 56 -1.60 5.12 -9.96
CA LEU A 56 -2.99 4.86 -9.63
C LEU A 56 -3.12 4.73 -8.11
N ILE A 57 -3.86 5.63 -7.48
CA ILE A 57 -4.20 5.54 -6.06
C ILE A 57 -5.68 5.17 -5.94
N LEU A 58 -5.98 4.05 -5.29
CA LEU A 58 -7.33 3.63 -4.96
C LEU A 58 -7.59 3.76 -3.46
N VAL A 59 -8.83 4.09 -3.13
CA VAL A 59 -9.33 4.25 -1.76
C VAL A 59 -10.42 3.21 -1.53
N ALA A 60 -10.35 2.51 -0.40
CA ALA A 60 -11.44 1.70 0.10
C ALA A 60 -12.26 2.53 1.09
N GLU A 61 -13.58 2.52 0.91
CA GLU A 61 -14.53 3.25 1.74
C GLU A 61 -15.57 2.32 2.37
N ILE A 62 -15.92 2.63 3.61
CA ILE A 62 -17.05 2.02 4.32
C ILE A 62 -17.88 3.16 4.89
N ALA A 63 -19.19 3.17 4.62
CA ALA A 63 -20.10 4.25 5.01
C ALA A 63 -19.57 5.64 4.62
N GLU A 64 -19.10 5.77 3.37
CA GLU A 64 -18.55 7.02 2.80
C GLU A 64 -17.29 7.57 3.50
N GLN A 65 -16.66 6.77 4.36
CA GLN A 65 -15.40 7.11 5.03
C GLN A 65 -14.25 6.30 4.43
N PRO A 66 -13.15 6.95 4.01
CA PRO A 66 -11.90 6.27 3.67
C PRO A 66 -11.40 5.44 4.85
N VAL A 67 -11.14 4.16 4.60
CA VAL A 67 -10.64 3.21 5.61
C VAL A 67 -9.36 2.50 5.19
N GLY A 68 -8.90 2.74 3.95
CA GLY A 68 -7.63 2.22 3.45
C GLY A 68 -7.33 2.71 2.05
N MET A 69 -6.09 2.51 1.62
CA MET A 69 -5.63 2.87 0.29
C MET A 69 -4.59 1.90 -0.25
N ILE A 70 -4.48 1.88 -1.57
CA ILE A 70 -3.41 1.23 -2.30
C ILE A 70 -2.90 2.15 -3.41
N GLU A 71 -1.59 2.24 -3.55
CA GLU A 71 -0.92 2.94 -4.65
C GLU A 71 -0.25 1.90 -5.55
N LEU A 72 -0.69 1.86 -6.81
CA LEU A 72 -0.07 1.11 -7.89
C LEU A 72 0.76 2.07 -8.76
N LYS A 73 2.08 2.00 -8.61
CA LYS A 73 3.05 2.79 -9.36
C LYS A 73 3.34 2.13 -10.71
N ALA A 74 3.20 2.92 -11.79
CA ALA A 74 3.48 2.50 -13.17
C ALA A 74 2.86 1.15 -13.54
N GLY A 75 1.65 0.88 -13.03
CA GLY A 75 0.90 -0.35 -13.31
C GLY A 75 1.48 -1.64 -12.74
N ARG A 76 2.62 -1.64 -12.02
CA ARG A 76 3.38 -2.88 -11.74
C ARG A 76 3.93 -3.05 -10.34
N HIS A 77 3.88 -2.00 -9.53
CA HIS A 77 4.49 -2.00 -8.20
C HIS A 77 3.55 -1.38 -7.18
N ILE A 78 3.22 -2.12 -6.11
CA ILE A 78 2.50 -1.58 -4.97
C ILE A 78 3.48 -0.76 -4.15
N ALA A 79 3.39 0.56 -4.27
CA ALA A 79 4.25 1.48 -3.54
C ALA A 79 3.74 1.73 -2.11
N MET A 80 2.42 1.70 -1.92
CA MET A 80 1.79 1.90 -0.61
C MET A 80 0.54 1.01 -0.50
N LEU A 81 0.36 0.34 0.63
CA LEU A 81 -0.87 -0.36 1.00
C LEU A 81 -1.10 -0.18 2.49
N PHE A 82 -2.13 0.58 2.85
CA PHE A 82 -2.44 0.88 4.25
C PHE A 82 -3.94 0.73 4.50
N VAL A 83 -4.28 0.16 5.65
CA VAL A 83 -5.66 0.02 6.12
C VAL A 83 -5.69 0.55 7.54
N SER A 84 -6.69 1.39 7.84
CA SER A 84 -6.91 1.95 9.18
C SER A 84 -6.90 0.82 10.21
N PRO A 85 -6.16 0.94 11.33
CA PRO A 85 -6.10 -0.09 12.36
C PRO A 85 -7.48 -0.57 12.84
N SER A 86 -8.46 0.34 12.93
CA SER A 86 -9.85 0.06 13.32
C SER A 86 -10.64 -0.80 12.30
N ALA A 87 -10.11 -0.90 11.08
CA ALA A 87 -10.75 -1.57 9.95
C ALA A 87 -9.93 -2.77 9.41
N GLN A 88 -8.79 -3.09 10.04
CA GLN A 88 -7.97 -4.26 9.70
C GLN A 88 -8.71 -5.58 9.97
N HIS A 89 -8.21 -6.68 9.39
CA HIS A 89 -8.79 -8.03 9.47
C HIS A 89 -10.22 -8.19 8.91
N LYS A 90 -10.75 -7.17 8.23
CA LYS A 90 -12.07 -7.20 7.55
C LYS A 90 -11.99 -7.47 6.04
N GLY A 91 -10.85 -7.95 5.54
CA GLY A 91 -10.64 -8.23 4.11
C GLY A 91 -10.38 -7.00 3.22
N ILE A 92 -10.22 -5.80 3.79
CA ILE A 92 -10.02 -4.55 3.05
C ILE A 92 -8.73 -4.58 2.23
N GLY A 93 -7.61 -5.00 2.84
CA GLY A 93 -6.32 -5.11 2.14
C GLY A 93 -6.40 -6.07 0.95
N LYS A 94 -7.05 -7.22 1.13
CA LYS A 94 -7.30 -8.19 0.05
C LYS A 94 -8.10 -7.58 -1.10
N ALA A 95 -9.15 -6.83 -0.78
CA ALA A 95 -10.00 -6.19 -1.80
C ALA A 95 -9.25 -5.09 -2.58
N LEU A 96 -8.43 -4.29 -1.89
CA LEU A 96 -7.57 -3.29 -2.51
C LEU A 96 -6.53 -3.92 -3.46
N VAL A 97 -5.85 -4.97 -3.02
CA VAL A 97 -4.89 -5.71 -3.85
C VAL A 97 -5.58 -6.35 -5.05
N ALA A 98 -6.75 -6.97 -4.86
CA ALA A 98 -7.53 -7.52 -5.96
C ALA A 98 -7.97 -6.45 -6.98
N ALA A 99 -8.29 -5.23 -6.51
CA ALA A 99 -8.59 -4.11 -7.41
C ALA A 99 -7.36 -3.65 -8.19
N ALA A 100 -6.19 -3.56 -7.54
CA ALA A 100 -4.94 -3.23 -8.22
C ALA A 100 -4.53 -4.30 -9.25
N LEU A 101 -4.71 -5.59 -8.93
CA LEU A 101 -4.46 -6.70 -9.85
C LEU A 101 -5.37 -6.71 -11.08
N LYS A 102 -6.54 -6.07 -11.02
CA LYS A 102 -7.41 -5.90 -12.20
C LYS A 102 -7.00 -4.72 -13.08
N LEU A 103 -6.21 -3.81 -12.54
CA LEU A 103 -5.82 -2.55 -13.18
C LEU A 103 -4.33 -2.53 -13.59
N THR A 104 -3.57 -3.56 -13.23
CA THR A 104 -2.20 -3.75 -13.72
C THR A 104 -2.22 -4.03 -15.21
N THR A 105 -1.24 -3.46 -15.91
CA THR A 105 -0.98 -3.70 -17.33
C THR A 105 0.12 -4.73 -17.55
N GLU A 106 0.71 -5.23 -16.46
CA GLU A 106 1.85 -6.14 -16.47
C GLU A 106 1.41 -7.57 -16.09
N PRO A 107 2.19 -8.60 -16.45
CA PRO A 107 1.90 -10.00 -16.07
C PRO A 107 2.02 -10.27 -14.56
N GLY A 108 2.38 -9.26 -13.76
CA GLY A 108 2.53 -9.39 -12.32
C GLY A 108 2.70 -8.05 -11.63
N ILE A 109 2.58 -8.10 -10.30
CA ILE A 109 2.77 -6.96 -9.42
C ILE A 109 3.84 -7.29 -8.40
N THR A 110 4.76 -6.36 -8.20
CA THR A 110 5.79 -6.42 -7.16
C THR A 110 5.41 -5.56 -5.96
N VAL A 111 5.97 -5.87 -4.80
CA VAL A 111 5.82 -5.07 -3.59
C VAL A 111 7.05 -5.20 -2.70
N SER A 112 7.43 -4.10 -2.05
CA SER A 112 8.37 -4.09 -0.94
C SER A 112 7.57 -4.17 0.37
N ALA A 113 7.26 -5.40 0.80
CA ALA A 113 6.39 -5.64 1.96
C ALA A 113 7.13 -5.37 3.27
N SER A 114 6.52 -4.64 4.21
CA SER A 114 7.06 -4.57 5.57
C SER A 114 7.02 -5.96 6.22
N LEU A 115 7.98 -6.27 7.11
CA LEU A 115 8.07 -7.62 7.71
C LEU A 115 6.76 -8.12 8.34
N PRO A 116 5.99 -7.30 9.10
CA PRO A 116 4.71 -7.73 9.65
C PRO A 116 3.63 -8.02 8.59
N SER A 117 3.76 -7.44 7.39
CA SER A 117 2.78 -7.57 6.30
C SER A 117 3.02 -8.79 5.39
N VAL A 118 4.18 -9.45 5.47
CA VAL A 118 4.55 -10.59 4.62
C VAL A 118 3.49 -11.70 4.65
N GLY A 119 3.00 -12.05 5.85
CA GLY A 119 1.93 -13.06 6.00
C GLY A 119 0.62 -12.67 5.30
N ALA A 120 0.27 -11.37 5.29
CA ALA A 120 -0.90 -10.89 4.58
C ALA A 120 -0.72 -11.02 3.05
N TYR A 121 0.45 -10.63 2.53
CA TYR A 121 0.76 -10.75 1.11
C TYR A 121 0.78 -12.20 0.62
N HIS A 122 1.27 -13.15 1.43
CA HIS A 122 1.12 -14.58 1.12
C HIS A 122 -0.34 -14.99 0.93
N SER A 123 -1.26 -14.51 1.79
CA SER A 123 -2.70 -14.78 1.64
C SER A 123 -3.33 -14.17 0.38
N TYR A 124 -2.63 -13.20 -0.24
CA TYR A 124 -3.02 -12.56 -1.49
C TYR A 124 -2.39 -13.23 -2.72
N GLY A 125 -1.56 -14.27 -2.53
CA GLY A 125 -0.89 -15.01 -3.59
C GLY A 125 0.51 -14.50 -3.93
N PHE A 126 1.07 -13.57 -3.15
CA PHE A 126 2.45 -13.13 -3.36
C PHE A 126 3.46 -14.16 -2.81
N THR A 127 4.59 -14.23 -3.48
CA THR A 127 5.75 -15.05 -3.10
C THR A 127 6.98 -14.16 -2.91
N GLN A 128 7.87 -14.52 -2.00
CA GLN A 128 9.14 -13.81 -1.78
C GLN A 128 10.04 -13.98 -3.00
N THR A 129 10.69 -12.90 -3.44
CA THR A 129 11.56 -12.91 -4.63
C THR A 129 13.02 -12.59 -4.33
N GLY A 130 13.37 -12.39 -3.06
CA GLY A 130 14.73 -12.09 -2.63
C GLY A 130 14.87 -12.10 -1.12
N GLU A 131 16.04 -11.67 -0.63
CA GLU A 131 16.31 -11.53 0.80
C GLU A 131 15.71 -10.23 1.36
N ILE A 132 15.60 -10.16 2.69
CA ILE A 132 15.22 -8.93 3.39
C ILE A 132 16.25 -7.84 3.07
N ALA A 133 15.76 -6.66 2.72
CA ALA A 133 16.57 -5.51 2.36
C ALA A 133 16.12 -4.26 3.13
N GLU A 134 16.96 -3.23 3.11
CA GLU A 134 16.69 -1.94 3.74
C GLU A 134 16.93 -0.80 2.75
N SER A 135 16.06 0.20 2.75
CA SER A 135 16.26 1.43 1.99
C SER A 135 15.66 2.62 2.72
N GLY A 136 16.45 3.68 2.92
CA GLY A 136 16.00 4.88 3.64
C GLY A 136 15.49 4.58 5.06
N GLY A 137 16.15 3.66 5.77
CA GLY A 137 15.74 3.22 7.11
C GLY A 137 14.48 2.35 7.15
N LEU A 138 13.94 1.93 6.01
CA LEU A 138 12.77 1.04 5.93
C LEU A 138 13.21 -0.37 5.56
N VAL A 139 12.98 -1.32 6.47
CA VAL A 139 13.24 -2.75 6.26
C VAL A 139 12.04 -3.39 5.56
N TYR A 140 12.29 -4.12 4.47
CA TYR A 140 11.25 -4.77 3.67
C TYR A 140 11.69 -6.12 3.12
N GLN A 141 10.69 -6.94 2.80
CA GLN A 141 10.81 -8.20 2.09
C GLN A 141 10.27 -7.99 0.66
N PRO A 142 11.11 -8.14 -0.39
CA PRO A 142 10.63 -8.11 -1.77
C PRO A 142 9.72 -9.31 -2.03
N MET A 143 8.55 -9.04 -2.60
CA MET A 143 7.56 -10.05 -2.99
C MET A 143 6.95 -9.72 -4.35
N GLU A 144 6.47 -10.74 -5.05
CA GLU A 144 5.79 -10.62 -6.34
C GLU A 144 4.57 -11.56 -6.40
N VAL A 145 3.54 -11.16 -7.12
CA VAL A 145 2.47 -12.04 -7.59
C VAL A 145 2.42 -11.98 -9.12
N ARG A 146 2.27 -13.13 -9.76
CA ARG A 146 2.02 -13.21 -11.20
C ARG A 146 0.54 -13.46 -11.45
N LEU A 147 -0.02 -12.76 -12.42
CA LEU A 147 -1.34 -13.06 -12.93
C LEU A 147 -1.24 -14.31 -13.79
N ALA A 148 -2.08 -15.31 -13.51
CA ALA A 148 -2.23 -16.42 -14.43
C ALA A 148 -2.81 -15.88 -15.73
N GLU A 149 -2.16 -16.18 -16.86
CA GLU A 149 -2.68 -15.85 -18.18
C GLU A 149 -4.09 -16.46 -18.27
N THR A 150 -5.10 -15.59 -18.35
CA THR A 150 -6.46 -16.05 -18.64
C THR A 150 -6.47 -16.30 -20.14
N HIS A 151 -6.13 -17.54 -20.53
CA HIS A 151 -6.30 -18.04 -21.89
C HIS A 151 -7.77 -18.04 -22.31
#